data_AF-A0A9D1VM22-F1
#
_entry.id   AF-A0A9D1VM22-F1
#
_cell.length_a   1.000
_cell.length_b   1.000
_cell.length_c   1.000
_cell.angle_alpha   90.00
_cell.angle_beta   90.00
_cell.angle_gamma   90.00
#
_symmetry.space_group_name_H-M   'P 1'
#
loop_
_entity.id
_entity.type
_entity.pdbx_description
1 polymer ?
#
loop_
_entity_poly.entity_id
_entity_poly.type
_entity_poly.pdbx_seq_one_letter_code
_entity_poly.pdbx_strand_id
1 'polypeptide(L)' 'CSFETQTQIDKMVVDLVQKQHDKAVKILEDNMPKLHELAKYLYEHETITGEEFMRILTTKPRIAMNQEEAGEETKDQTLV' A
#
# COMPACT_ATOMS: atom_id res chain seq x y z
N CYS A 1 14.65 42.50 4.52
CA CYS A 1 14.14 41.22 4.00
C CYS A 1 13.63 41.45 2.59
N SER A 2 14.41 41.06 1.58
CA SER A 2 14.15 41.32 0.16
C SER A 2 13.07 40.38 -0.38
N PHE A 3 12.04 40.96 -0.99
CA PHE A 3 10.88 40.30 -1.61
C PHE A 3 11.28 39.20 -2.62
N GLU A 4 12.39 39.39 -3.33
CA GLU A 4 12.90 38.45 -4.35
C GLU A 4 13.30 37.08 -3.80
N THR A 5 13.86 37.04 -2.59
CA THR A 5 14.29 35.78 -1.97
C THR A 5 13.09 34.97 -1.48
N GLN A 6 12.03 35.66 -1.05
CA GLN A 6 10.78 35.06 -0.57
C GLN A 6 10.01 34.41 -1.72
N THR A 7 9.92 35.08 -2.87
CA THR A 7 9.31 34.51 -4.09
C THR A 7 10.09 33.31 -4.63
N GLN A 8 11.42 33.30 -4.50
CA GLN A 8 12.24 32.14 -4.91
C GLN A 8 11.98 30.91 -4.04
N ILE A 9 11.84 31.10 -2.72
CA ILE A 9 11.53 30.01 -1.79
C ILE A 9 10.15 29.41 -2.10
N ASP A 10 9.13 30.26 -2.30
CA ASP A 10 7.79 29.79 -2.62
C ASP A 10 7.76 28.96 -3.92
N LYS A 11 8.48 29.40 -4.96
CA LYS A 11 8.62 28.64 -6.21
C LYS A 11 9.28 27.27 -6.00
N MET A 12 10.35 27.21 -5.22
CA MET A 12 11.05 25.95 -4.95
C MET A 12 10.18 24.95 -4.17
N VAL A 13 9.36 25.43 -3.24
CA VAL A 13 8.44 24.57 -2.47
C VAL A 13 7.35 24.02 -3.37
N VAL A 14 6.75 24.84 -4.24
CA VAL A 14 5.75 24.38 -5.21
C VAL A 14 6.34 23.35 -6.17
N ASP A 15 7.53 23.61 -6.71
CA ASP A 15 8.23 22.66 -7.60
C ASP A 15 8.54 21.34 -6.90
N LEU A 16 8.91 21.38 -5.61
CA LEU A 16 9.14 20.18 -4.82
C LEU A 16 7.85 19.39 -4.60
N VAL A 17 6.77 20.06 -4.22
CA VAL A 17 5.45 19.44 -4.02
C VAL A 17 4.98 18.79 -5.32
N GLN A 18 5.11 19.49 -6.45
CA GLN A 18 4.74 18.95 -7.76
C GLN A 18 5.56 17.70 -8.09
N LYS A 19 6.89 17.74 -7.92
CA LYS A 19 7.75 16.56 -8.19
C LYS A 19 7.40 15.36 -7.33
N GLN A 20 7.10 15.57 -6.05
CA GLN A 20 6.73 14.47 -5.16
C GLN A 20 5.32 13.96 -5.45
N HIS A 21 4.40 14.84 -5.84
CA HIS A 21 3.07 14.45 -6.29
C HIS A 21 3.17 13.57 -7.54
N ASP A 22 3.90 14.00 -8.56
CA ASP A 22 4.11 13.23 -9.79
C ASP A 22 4.75 11.87 -9.52
N LYS A 23 5.70 11.81 -8.56
CA LYS A 23 6.32 10.54 -8.14
C LYS A 23 5.31 9.62 -7.45
N ALA A 24 4.47 10.15 -6.58
CA ALA A 24 3.41 9.38 -5.94
C ALA A 24 2.40 8.85 -6.98
N VAL A 25 1.99 9.70 -7.92
CA VAL A 25 1.10 9.30 -9.03
C VAL A 25 1.71 8.18 -9.84
N LYS A 26 2.98 8.28 -10.26
CA LYS A 26 3.66 7.20 -10.98
C LYS A 26 3.72 5.90 -10.20
N ILE A 27 4.03 5.95 -8.90
CA ILE A 27 4.05 4.74 -8.06
C ILE A 27 2.66 4.11 -7.99
N LEU A 28 1.60 4.92 -7.92
CA LEU A 28 0.22 4.42 -7.96
C LEU A 28 -0.13 3.83 -9.33
N GLU A 29 0.24 4.50 -10.42
CA GLU A 29 0.06 4.02 -11.80
C GLU A 29 0.76 2.68 -12.05
N ASP A 30 2.02 2.55 -11.63
CA ASP A 30 2.80 1.32 -11.75
C ASP A 30 2.20 0.16 -10.94
N ASN A 31 1.46 0.46 -9.87
CA ASN A 31 0.81 -0.53 -8.98
C ASN A 31 -0.72 -0.61 -9.19
N MET A 32 -1.26 -0.03 -10.27
CA MET A 32 -2.67 -0.16 -10.68
C MET A 32 -3.21 -1.60 -10.65
N PRO A 33 -2.50 -2.64 -11.13
CA PRO A 33 -3.04 -4.00 -11.07
C PRO A 33 -3.31 -4.48 -9.63
N LYS A 34 -2.48 -4.10 -8.66
CA LYS A 34 -2.69 -4.44 -7.24
C LYS A 34 -3.80 -3.62 -6.62
N LEU A 35 -3.95 -2.36 -7.00
CA LEU A 35 -5.06 -1.51 -6.59
C LEU A 35 -6.41 -2.09 -7.06
N HIS A 36 -6.46 -2.62 -8.28
CA HIS A 36 -7.64 -3.31 -8.78
C HIS A 36 -7.95 -4.61 -8.02
N GLU A 37 -6.93 -5.37 -7.63
CA GLU A 37 -7.09 -6.57 -6.80
C GLU A 37 -7.64 -6.22 -5.41
N LEU A 38 -7.10 -5.18 -4.77
CA LEU A 38 -7.62 -4.64 -3.51
C LEU A 38 -9.06 -4.17 -3.64
N ALA A 39 -9.39 -3.45 -4.72
CA ALA A 39 -10.76 -3.00 -4.99
C ALA A 39 -11.71 -4.18 -5.19
N LYS A 40 -11.25 -5.27 -5.83
CA LYS A 40 -12.03 -6.49 -5.97
C LYS A 40 -12.26 -7.18 -4.62
N TYR A 41 -11.23 -7.27 -3.77
CA TYR A 41 -11.36 -7.83 -2.43
C TYR A 41 -12.36 -7.03 -1.58
N LEU A 42 -12.26 -5.70 -1.63
CA LEU A 42 -13.22 -4.79 -0.98
C LEU A 42 -14.65 -4.95 -1.51
N TYR A 43 -14.80 -5.26 -2.80
CA TYR A 43 -16.11 -5.53 -3.39
C TYR A 43 -16.73 -6.84 -2.89
N GLU A 44 -15.91 -7.88 -2.66
CA GLU A 44 -16.37 -9.19 -2.18
C GLU A 44 -16.58 -9.24 -0.66
N HIS A 45 -15.73 -8.56 0.12
CA HIS A 45 -15.68 -8.66 1.60
C HIS A 45 -16.23 -7.43 2.34
N GLU A 46 -16.60 -6.36 1.63
CA GLU A 46 -17.09 -5.04 2.14
C GLU A 46 -16.10 -4.26 3.02
N THR A 47 -15.23 -4.94 3.76
CA THR A 47 -14.24 -4.37 4.67
C THR A 47 -12.91 -5.11 4.55
N ILE A 48 -11.81 -4.39 4.72
CA ILE A 48 -10.45 -4.95 4.70
C ILE A 48 -9.68 -4.44 5.92
N THR A 49 -8.97 -5.33 6.60
CA THR A 49 -8.06 -4.97 7.69
C THR A 49 -6.70 -4.55 7.16
N GLY A 50 -5.93 -3.78 7.94
CA GLY A 50 -4.60 -3.32 7.54
C GLY A 50 -3.62 -4.48 7.27
N GLU A 51 -3.77 -5.60 7.99
CA GLU A 51 -2.97 -6.79 7.75
C GLU A 51 -3.32 -7.48 6.44
N GLU A 52 -4.61 -7.62 6.12
CA GLU A 52 -5.06 -8.18 4.83
C GLU A 52 -4.61 -7.30 3.66
N PHE A 53 -4.68 -5.98 3.81
CA PHE A 53 -4.16 -5.04 2.82
C PHE A 53 -2.67 -5.28 2.54
N MET A 54 -1.86 -5.39 3.60
CA MET A 54 -0.43 -5.66 3.47
C MET A 54 -0.16 -7.04 2.87
N ARG A 55 -0.99 -8.05 3.19
CA ARG A 55 -0.91 -9.38 2.57
C ARG A 55 -1.15 -9.31 1.06
N ILE A 56 -2.19 -8.61 0.60
CA ILE A 56 -2.50 -8.45 -0.84
C ILE A 56 -1.42 -7.61 -1.55
N LEU A 57 -0.87 -6.58 -0.88
CA LEU A 57 0.19 -5.74 -1.44
C LEU A 57 1.52 -6.50 -1.61
N THR A 58 1.86 -7.38 -0.66
CA THR A 58 3.14 -8.10 -0.58
C THR A 58 3.10 -9.44 -1.33
N THR A 59 1.94 -10.08 -1.38
CA THR A 59 1.74 -11.35 -2.10
C THR A 59 1.66 -11.05 -3.58
N LYS A 60 2.64 -11.55 -4.36
CA LYS A 60 2.54 -11.63 -5.83
C LYS A 60 1.23 -12.31 -6.22
N PRO A 61 0.59 -11.93 -7.35
CA PRO A 61 -0.77 -12.32 -7.67
C PRO A 61 -0.88 -13.84 -7.70
N ARG A 62 -1.41 -14.40 -6.61
CA ARG A 62 -1.91 -15.77 -6.60
C ARG A 62 -3.39 -15.62 -6.91
N ILE A 63 -3.69 -15.48 -8.20
CA ILE A 63 -4.96 -16.01 -8.69
C ILE A 63 -4.85 -17.52 -8.49
N ALA A 64 -5.11 -17.96 -7.27
CA ALA A 64 -5.24 -19.35 -6.88
C ALA A 64 -6.03 -19.31 -5.57
N MET A 65 -7.34 -19.42 -5.74
CA MET A 65 -8.26 -19.96 -4.75
C MET A 65 -7.54 -21.08 -3.99
N ASN A 66 -7.45 -20.93 -2.67
CA ASN A 66 -7.81 -21.97 -1.70
C ASN A 66 -7.52 -21.45 -0.30
N GLN A 67 -8.55 -21.53 0.53
CA GLN A 67 -8.45 -21.49 1.97
C GLN A 67 -7.39 -22.50 2.40
N GLU A 68 -6.47 -22.08 3.26
CA GLU A 68 -5.84 -22.94 4.26
C GLU A 68 -5.33 -22.00 5.36
N GLU A 69 -6.08 -21.98 6.46
CA GLU A 69 -5.65 -21.45 7.73
C GLU A 69 -4.38 -22.18 8.15
N ALA A 70 -3.24 -21.50 8.14
CA ALA A 70 -2.05 -21.98 8.83
C ALA A 70 -2.14 -21.49 10.28
N GLY A 71 -2.80 -22.29 11.10
CA GLY A 71 -2.84 -22.11 12.55
C GLY A 71 -1.43 -22.08 13.14
N GLU A 72 -1.26 -21.23 14.15
CA GLU A 72 -0.17 -21.37 15.10
C GLU A 72 -0.42 -22.65 15.93
N GLU A 73 0.07 -23.79 15.44
CA GLU A 73 0.33 -24.97 16.28
C GLU A 73 1.82 -25.01 16.61
N THR A 74 2.22 -24.42 17.74
CA THR A 74 3.32 -24.97 18.53
C THR A 74 2.71 -25.87 19.60
N LYS A 75 2.47 -27.12 19.23
CA LYS A 75 2.20 -28.23 20.14
C LYS A 75 3.44 -28.48 21.00
N ASP A 76 3.30 -28.45 22.32
CA ASP A 76 3.35 -29.66 23.14
C ASP A 76 3.41 -29.30 24.63
N GLN A 77 2.24 -29.29 25.25
CA GLN A 77 2.12 -29.72 26.63
C GLN A 77 1.86 -31.23 26.58
N THR A 78 2.85 -32.06 26.88
CA THR A 78 2.65 -33.44 27.32
C THR A 78 3.69 -33.80 28.37
N LEU A 79 3.19 -34.25 29.51
CA LEU A 79 3.86 -34.89 30.64
C LEU A 79 4.97 -35.86 30.22
N VAL A 80 6.15 -35.72 30.83
CA VAL A 80 6.82 -36.79 31.60
C VAL A 80 7.40 -36.17 32.86
#